data_AF-A0A846Z697-F1
#
_entry.id   AF-A0A846Z697-F1
#
_cell.length_a   1.000
_cell.length_b   1.000
_cell.length_c   1.000
_cell.angle_alpha   90.00
_cell.angle_beta   90.00
_cell.angle_gamma   90.00
#
_symmetry.space_group_name_H-M   'P 1'
#
loop_
_entity.id
_entity.type
_entity.pdbx_description
1 polymer ?
#
loop_
_entity_poly.entity_id
_entity_poly.type
_entity_poly.pdbx_seq_one_letter_code
_entity_poly.pdbx_strand_id
1 'polypeptide(L)' 'MNQPEDERRARLRDIEESLDRLRADLPDPPADAGDMVDSGQYLAQREELQGQIEQLEGERERLRDSLGLG' A
#
# COMPACT_ATOMS: atom_id res chain seq x y z
N MET A 1 3.98 9.82 -23.41
CA MET A 1 2.61 9.62 -23.94
C MET A 1 1.66 9.89 -22.78
N ASN A 2 0.68 10.78 -22.94
CA ASN A 2 -0.37 10.95 -21.93
C ASN A 2 -1.22 9.69 -21.96
N GLN A 3 -1.26 8.91 -20.87
CA GLN A 3 -2.35 7.94 -20.70
C GLN A 3 -3.69 8.68 -20.76
N PRO A 4 -4.70 8.16 -21.46
CA PRO A 4 -6.03 8.73 -21.43
C PRO A 4 -6.60 8.75 -20.01
N GLU A 5 -7.46 9.72 -19.73
CA GLU A 5 -8.03 9.98 -18.39
C GLU A 5 -8.73 8.74 -17.80
N ASP A 6 -9.41 7.96 -18.63
CA ASP A 6 -10.10 6.74 -18.23
C ASP A 6 -9.14 5.65 -17.75
N GLU A 7 -7.96 5.53 -18.38
CA GLU A 7 -6.92 4.62 -17.91
C GLU A 7 -6.37 5.05 -16.55
N ARG A 8 -6.19 6.36 -16.34
CA ARG A 8 -5.75 6.89 -15.03
C ARG A 8 -6.79 6.64 -13.94
N ARG A 9 -8.08 6.78 -14.25
CA ARG A 9 -9.17 6.44 -13.31
C ARG A 9 -9.24 4.94 -13.03
N ALA A 10 -9.06 4.10 -14.05
CA ALA A 10 -9.00 2.65 -13.86
C ALA A 10 -7.82 2.29 -12.94
N ARG A 11 -6.63 2.81 -13.25
CA ARG A 11 -5.43 2.61 -12.44
C ARG A 11 -5.61 3.11 -11.00
N LEU A 12 -6.25 4.25 -10.80
CA LEU A 12 -6.54 4.78 -9.46
C LEU A 12 -7.41 3.81 -8.64
N ARG A 13 -8.46 3.24 -9.25
CA ARG A 13 -9.30 2.24 -8.58
C ARG A 13 -8.54 0.98 -8.21
N ASP A 14 -7.68 0.49 -9.12
CA ASP A 14 -6.87 -0.71 -8.87
C ASP A 14 -5.89 -0.50 -7.70
N ILE A 15 -5.30 0.70 -7.59
CA ILE A 15 -4.42 1.08 -6.49
C ILE A 15 -5.20 1.18 -5.18
N GLU A 16 -6.38 1.81 -5.19
CA GLU A 16 -7.24 1.91 -4.01
C GLU A 16 -7.65 0.53 -3.50
N GLU A 17 -8.05 -0.38 -4.39
CA GLU A 17 -8.37 -1.77 -4.02
C GLU A 17 -7.14 -2.53 -3.48
N SER A 18 -5.98 -2.33 -4.09
CA SER A 18 -4.73 -2.96 -3.63
C SER A 18 -4.31 -2.44 -2.25
N LEU A 19 -4.46 -1.14 -2.00
CA LEU A 19 -4.19 -0.53 -0.70
C LEU A 19 -5.12 -1.07 0.39
N ASP A 20 -6.41 -1.22 0.07
CA ASP A 20 -7.38 -1.78 1.03
C ASP A 20 -7.02 -3.22 1.40
N ARG A 21 -6.62 -4.04 0.43
CA ARG A 21 -6.15 -5.42 0.68
C ARG A 21 -4.87 -5.44 1.51
N LEU A 22 -3.85 -4.67 1.13
CA LEU A 22 -2.56 -4.64 1.85
C LEU A 22 -2.71 -4.14 3.28
N ARG A 23 -3.60 -3.18 3.53
CA ARG A 23 -3.89 -2.70 4.89
C ARG A 23 -4.65 -3.73 5.72
N ALA A 24 -5.50 -4.55 5.11
CA ALA A 24 -6.17 -5.66 5.77
C ALA A 24 -5.18 -6.82 6.07
N ASP A 25 -4.19 -7.02 5.21
CA ASP A 25 -3.16 -8.04 5.36
C ASP A 25 -2.00 -7.61 6.29
N LEU A 26 -1.90 -6.31 6.61
CA LEU A 26 -0.89 -5.79 7.51
C LEU A 26 -1.10 -6.37 8.92
N PRO A 27 -0.20 -7.24 9.41
CA PRO A 27 -0.46 -7.94 10.64
C PRO A 27 -0.36 -6.99 11.83
N ASP A 28 -1.26 -7.15 12.80
CA ASP A 28 -1.23 -6.37 14.05
C ASP A 28 0.06 -6.62 14.82
N PRO A 29 0.61 -5.61 15.52
CA PRO A 29 1.77 -5.79 16.40
C PRO A 29 1.57 -6.99 17.33
N PRO A 30 2.55 -7.90 17.47
CA PRO A 30 2.41 -9.03 18.35
C PRO A 30 2.16 -8.55 19.78
N ALA A 31 1.08 -9.04 20.39
CA ALA A 31 0.72 -8.69 21.77
C ALA A 31 1.70 -9.25 22.79
N ASP A 32 2.43 -10.31 22.42
CA ASP A 32 3.47 -10.93 23.22
C ASP A 32 4.72 -11.05 22.36
N ALA A 33 5.86 -10.62 22.90
CA ALA A 33 7.17 -10.86 22.31
C ALA A 33 7.50 -12.36 22.49
N GLY A 34 6.90 -13.20 21.65
CA GLY A 34 7.34 -14.59 21.45
C GLY A 34 8.80 -14.64 20.98
N ASP A 35 9.30 -15.84 20.70
CA ASP A 35 10.69 -16.10 20.29
C ASP A 35 11.27 -14.98 19.40
N MET A 36 12.49 -14.55 19.70
CA MET A 36 13.20 -13.48 18.98
C MET A 36 13.22 -13.72 17.46
N VAL A 37 13.24 -14.98 17.03
CA VAL A 37 13.18 -15.37 15.61
C VAL A 37 11.83 -15.03 14.98
N ASP A 38 10.72 -15.39 15.65
CA ASP A 38 9.36 -15.11 15.18
C ASP A 38 9.09 -13.60 15.15
N SER A 39 9.58 -12.88 16.17
CA SER A 39 9.52 -11.42 16.24
C SER A 39 10.27 -10.74 15.09
N GLY A 40 11.42 -11.29 14.67
CA GLY A 40 12.20 -10.78 13.54
C GLY A 40 11.53 -11.02 12.19
N GLN A 41 10.97 -12.20 11.97
CA GLN A 41 10.21 -12.50 10.73
C GLN A 41 8.95 -11.66 10.62
N TYR A 42 8.22 -11.50 11.72
CA TYR A 42 7.07 -10.61 11.82
C TYR A 42 7.43 -9.18 11.42
N LEU A 43 8.48 -8.62 12.00
CA LEU A 43 8.89 -7.24 11.74
C LEU A 43 9.27 -7.04 10.27
N ALA A 44 10.05 -7.97 9.70
CA ALA A 44 10.46 -7.91 8.30
C ALA A 44 9.26 -7.94 7.34
N GLN A 45 8.30 -8.84 7.57
CA GLN A 45 7.08 -8.91 6.77
C GLN A 45 6.27 -7.61 6.86
N ARG A 46 6.16 -7.04 8.07
CA ARG A 46 5.44 -5.79 8.29
C ARG A 46 6.12 -4.61 7.58
N GLU A 47 7.44 -4.49 7.69
CA GLU A 47 8.22 -3.45 7.00
C GLU A 47 8.07 -3.55 5.48
N GLU A 48 8.07 -4.77 4.93
CA GLU A 48 7.84 -5.00 3.50
C GLU A 48 6.46 -4.50 3.06
N LEU A 49 5.40 -4.89 3.77
CA LEU A 49 4.03 -4.45 3.47
C LEU A 49 3.88 -2.93 3.60
N GLN A 50 4.49 -2.32 4.62
CA GLN A 50 4.48 -0.88 4.79
C GLN A 50 5.17 -0.15 3.63
N GLY A 51 6.31 -0.65 3.16
CA GLY A 51 7.00 -0.10 2.00
C GLY A 51 6.17 -0.17 0.72
N GLN A 52 5.44 -1.27 0.51
CA GLN A 52 4.51 -1.40 -0.62
C GLN A 52 3.34 -0.42 -0.52
N ILE A 53 2.76 -0.26 0.67
CA ILE A 53 1.69 0.71 0.93
C ILE A 53 2.16 2.13 0.63
N GLU A 54 3.33 2.54 1.13
CA GLU A 54 3.87 3.89 0.91
C GLU A 54 4.07 4.20 -0.59
N GLN A 55 4.61 3.23 -1.35
CA GLN A 55 4.78 3.39 -2.80
C GLN A 55 3.46 3.60 -3.53
N LEU A 56 2.44 2.80 -3.20
CA LEU A 56 1.10 2.89 -3.78
C LEU A 56 0.38 4.17 -3.36
N GLU A 57 0.55 4.64 -2.12
CA GLU A 57 0.00 5.90 -1.67
C GLU A 57 0.59 7.10 -2.43
N GLY A 58 1.90 7.09 -2.67
CA GLY A 58 2.54 8.10 -3.49
C GLY A 58 2.10 8.05 -4.96
N GLU A 59 1.85 6.85 -5.52
CA GLU A 59 1.27 6.73 -6.87
C GLU A 59 -0.17 7.25 -6.91
N ARG A 60 -0.98 6.90 -5.91
CA ARG A 60 -2.37 7.38 -5.76
C ARG A 60 -2.41 8.90 -5.71
N GLU A 61 -1.56 9.53 -4.91
CA GLU A 61 -1.49 10.98 -4.79
C GLU A 61 -1.18 11.65 -6.14
N ARG A 62 -0.11 11.20 -6.82
CA ARG A 62 0.24 11.71 -8.16
C ARG A 62 -0.88 11.54 -9.19
N LEU A 63 -1.61 10.42 -9.15
CA LEU A 63 -2.75 10.19 -10.04
C LEU A 63 -3.92 11.12 -9.72
N ARG A 64 -4.24 11.32 -8.44
CA ARG A 64 -5.28 12.26 -8.01
C ARG A 64 -4.96 13.68 -8.45
N ASP A 65 -3.72 14.14 -8.27
CA ASP A 65 -3.27 15.45 -8.74
C ASP A 65 -3.41 15.57 -10.26
N SER A 66 -3.00 14.55 -11.01
CA SER A 66 -3.10 14.53 -12.47
C SER A 66 -4.55 14.55 -12.99
N LEU A 67 -5.50 14.11 -12.16
CA LEU A 67 -6.94 14.08 -12.43
C LEU A 67 -7.67 15.30 -11.85
N GLY A 68 -6.98 16.19 -11.12
CA GLY A 68 -7.60 17.33 -10.44
C GLY A 68 -8.47 16.95 -9.24
N LEU A 69 -8.13 15.84 -8.56
CA LEU A 69 -8.81 15.31 -7.37
C LEU A 69 -8.06 15.57 -6.05
N GLY A 70 -6.92 16.28 -6.14
CA GLY A 70 -6.05 16.69 -5.02
C GLY A 70 -6.54 17.95 -4.33
#